data_AF-Q0AGQ4-F1
#
_entry.id   AF-Q0AGQ4-F1
#
_cell.length_a   1.000
_cell.length_b   1.000
_cell.length_c   1.000
_cell.angle_alpha   90.00
_cell.angle_beta   90.00
_cell.angle_gamma   90.00
#
_symmetry.space_group_name_H-M   'P 1'
#
loop_
_entity.id
_entity.type
_entity.pdbx_description
1 polymer ?
#
loop_
_entity_poly.entity_id
_entity_poly.type
_entity_poly.pdbx_seq_one_letter_code
_entity_poly.pdbx_strand_id
1 'polypeptide(L)'
;MRKRRYKRKPYKPVNYDTIRETRLLAGLTRQQVADMLRVSLRSVQYWERGLVHMPYAAFRLLRIMTGYELPGDWKGWMLLRNKLISPEGKTFTPGDLYPLNWMIDKARMWDKEYRRRVSSGSTALVPFALPGNAWRGWTCHDGRLLSPDGMNRPGF
;
A
#
# COMPACT_ATOMS: atom_id res chain seq x y z
N MET A 1 28.21 -33.80 17.16
CA MET A 1 27.07 -32.86 16.97
C MET A 1 26.13 -33.39 15.88
N ARG A 2 24.87 -33.73 16.20
CA ARG A 2 23.86 -34.11 15.19
C ARG A 2 23.37 -32.84 14.47
N LYS A 3 23.70 -32.67 13.18
CA LYS A 3 23.15 -31.59 12.35
C LYS A 3 21.63 -31.80 12.21
N ARG A 4 20.82 -30.89 12.75
CA ARG A 4 19.37 -30.85 12.47
C ARG A 4 19.18 -30.64 10.97
N ARG A 5 18.77 -31.67 10.24
CA ARG A 5 18.40 -31.55 8.82
C ARG A 5 17.15 -30.68 8.71
N TYR A 6 17.20 -29.65 7.87
CA TYR A 6 16.04 -28.82 7.58
C TYR A 6 14.95 -29.67 6.93
N LYS A 7 13.80 -29.80 7.59
CA LYS A 7 12.60 -30.42 6.99
C LYS A 7 11.96 -29.38 6.08
N ARG A 8 11.97 -29.63 4.76
CA ARG A 8 11.25 -28.78 3.80
C ARG A 8 9.77 -28.76 4.15
N LYS A 9 9.15 -27.58 4.12
CA LYS A 9 7.70 -27.46 4.30
C LYS A 9 7.00 -28.21 3.16
N PRO A 10 5.95 -29.00 3.45
CA PRO A 10 5.21 -29.71 2.41
C PRO A 10 4.60 -28.71 1.43
N TYR A 11 4.62 -29.06 0.14
CA TYR A 11 4.04 -28.25 -0.92
C TYR A 11 2.52 -28.15 -0.71
N LYS A 12 2.00 -26.92 -0.69
CA LYS A 12 0.55 -26.66 -0.68
C LYS A 12 0.12 -26.37 -2.12
N PRO A 13 -0.73 -27.21 -2.74
CA PRO A 13 -1.21 -26.94 -4.09
C PRO A 13 -2.08 -25.68 -4.12
N VAL A 14 -2.01 -24.97 -5.24
CA VAL A 14 -2.88 -23.81 -5.52
C VAL A 14 -4.30 -24.31 -5.69
N ASN A 15 -5.28 -23.61 -5.11
CA ASN A 15 -6.69 -23.93 -5.27
C ASN A 15 -7.13 -23.68 -6.73
N TYR A 16 -7.86 -24.64 -7.32
CA TYR A 16 -8.37 -24.56 -8.69
C TYR A 16 -9.33 -23.38 -8.90
N ASP A 17 -10.12 -23.02 -7.88
CA ASP A 17 -11.01 -21.86 -7.94
C ASP A 17 -10.20 -20.57 -8.11
N THR A 18 -9.11 -20.44 -7.37
CA THR A 18 -8.21 -19.27 -7.46
C THR A 18 -7.57 -19.15 -8.85
N ILE A 19 -7.26 -20.27 -9.51
CA ILE A 19 -6.72 -20.27 -10.88
C ILE A 19 -7.77 -19.72 -11.86
N ARG A 20 -9.01 -20.22 -11.76
CA ARG A 20 -10.13 -19.77 -12.59
C ARG A 20 -10.45 -18.30 -12.36
N GLU A 21 -10.52 -17.87 -11.10
CA GLU A 21 -10.74 -16.47 -10.70
C GLU A 21 -9.66 -15.56 -11.29
N THR A 22 -8.39 -15.93 -11.14
CA THR A 22 -7.27 -15.14 -11.67
C THR A 22 -7.42 -14.91 -13.18
N ARG A 23 -7.76 -15.97 -13.95
CA ARG A 23 -8.01 -15.83 -15.39
C ARG A 23 -9.20 -14.92 -15.70
N LEU A 24 -10.32 -15.12 -15.01
CA LEU A 24 -11.54 -14.34 -15.23
C LEU A 24 -11.35 -12.86 -14.89
N LEU A 25 -10.68 -12.56 -13.78
CA LEU A 25 -10.37 -11.21 -13.39
C LEU A 25 -9.38 -10.55 -14.37
N ALA A 26 -8.45 -11.32 -14.95
CA ALA A 26 -7.55 -10.86 -16.00
C ALA A 26 -8.23 -10.69 -17.38
N GLY A 27 -9.48 -11.12 -17.54
CA GLY A 27 -10.22 -11.03 -18.79
C GLY A 27 -9.70 -11.96 -19.90
N LEU A 28 -8.94 -13.00 -19.55
CA LEU A 28 -8.31 -13.88 -20.52
C LEU A 28 -9.18 -15.10 -20.87
N THR A 29 -9.15 -15.51 -22.13
CA THR A 29 -9.69 -16.81 -22.55
C THR A 29 -8.74 -17.94 -22.15
N ARG A 30 -9.26 -19.18 -22.08
CA ARG A 30 -8.42 -20.36 -21.77
C ARG A 30 -7.30 -20.56 -22.80
N GLN A 31 -7.57 -20.22 -24.06
CA GLN A 31 -6.61 -20.34 -25.15
C GLN A 31 -5.50 -19.31 -25.02
N GLN A 32 -5.83 -18.05 -24.70
CA GLN A 32 -4.82 -17.02 -24.42
C GLN A 32 -3.91 -17.40 -23.25
N VAL A 33 -4.45 -18.00 -22.18
CA VAL A 33 -3.62 -18.51 -21.07
C VAL A 33 -2.71 -19.66 -21.52
N ALA A 34 -3.22 -20.58 -22.35
CA ALA A 34 -2.44 -21.69 -22.89
C ALA A 34 -1.25 -21.18 -23.74
N ASP A 35 -1.51 -20.22 -24.63
CA ASP A 35 -0.50 -19.60 -25.49
C ASP A 35 0.54 -18.83 -24.67
N MET A 36 0.09 -18.10 -23.65
CA MET A 36 0.93 -17.32 -22.74
C MET A 36 1.87 -18.21 -21.91
N LEU A 37 1.34 -19.30 -21.35
CA LEU A 37 2.11 -20.24 -20.53
C LEU A 37 2.85 -21.30 -21.36
N ARG A 38 2.68 -21.30 -22.69
CA ARG A 38 3.24 -22.30 -23.64
C ARG A 38 2.86 -23.73 -23.28
N VAL A 39 1.59 -23.94 -22.92
CA VAL A 39 1.03 -25.26 -22.59
C VAL A 39 -0.18 -25.58 -23.45
N SER A 40 -0.63 -26.84 -23.42
CA SER A 40 -1.84 -27.23 -24.15
C SER A 40 -3.11 -26.65 -23.50
N LEU A 41 -4.13 -26.38 -24.31
CA LEU A 41 -5.46 -25.97 -23.83
C LEU A 41 -6.05 -27.00 -22.85
N ARG A 42 -5.79 -28.29 -23.10
CA ARG A 42 -6.20 -29.41 -22.23
C ARG A 42 -5.62 -29.27 -20.83
N SER A 43 -4.34 -28.91 -20.71
CA SER A 43 -3.67 -28.69 -19.42
C SER A 43 -4.36 -27.58 -18.63
N VAL A 44 -4.68 -26.45 -19.26
CA VAL A 44 -5.39 -25.33 -18.61
C VAL A 44 -6.78 -25.75 -18.13
N GLN A 45 -7.54 -26.48 -18.95
CA GLN A 45 -8.85 -27.00 -18.57
C GLN A 45 -8.78 -27.97 -17.39
N TYR A 46 -7.75 -28.81 -17.33
CA TYR A 46 -7.58 -29.79 -16.26
C TYR A 46 -7.20 -29.11 -14.94
N TRP A 47 -6.39 -28.05 -15.00
CA TRP A 47 -6.07 -27.23 -13.84
C TRP A 47 -7.31 -26.52 -13.28
N GLU A 48 -8.12 -25.89 -14.14
CA GLU A 48 -9.36 -25.22 -13.71
C GLU A 48 -10.42 -26.16 -13.15
N ARG A 49 -10.46 -27.41 -13.64
CA ARG A 49 -11.37 -28.45 -13.15
C ARG A 49 -10.86 -29.17 -11.90
N GLY A 50 -9.62 -28.90 -11.47
CA GLY A 50 -8.99 -29.60 -10.34
C GLY A 50 -8.60 -31.05 -10.65
N LEU A 51 -8.62 -31.48 -11.91
CA LEU A 51 -8.24 -32.84 -12.32
C LEU A 51 -6.72 -33.08 -12.18
N VAL A 52 -5.93 -32.02 -12.39
CA VAL A 52 -4.48 -32.04 -12.27
C VAL A 52 -4.04 -30.80 -11.51
N HIS A 53 -3.06 -30.93 -10.62
CA HIS A 53 -2.49 -29.77 -9.94
C HIS A 53 -1.68 -28.90 -10.90
N MET A 54 -1.94 -27.59 -10.85
CA MET A 54 -1.12 -26.61 -11.55
C MET A 54 0.25 -26.49 -10.87
N PRO A 55 1.35 -26.56 -11.62
CA PRO A 55 2.66 -26.22 -11.08
C PRO A 55 2.68 -24.77 -10.60
N TYR A 56 3.20 -24.53 -9.39
CA TYR A 56 3.26 -23.18 -8.81
C TYR A 56 4.01 -22.17 -9.70
N ALA A 57 5.02 -22.62 -10.46
CA ALA A 57 5.74 -21.78 -11.41
C ALA A 57 4.82 -21.21 -12.50
N ALA A 58 3.92 -22.04 -13.05
CA ALA A 58 2.97 -21.61 -14.07
C ALA A 58 1.94 -20.63 -13.49
N PHE A 59 1.46 -20.87 -12.26
CA PHE A 59 0.53 -19.97 -11.58
C PHE A 59 1.18 -18.60 -11.29
N ARG A 60 2.42 -18.61 -10.83
CA ARG A 60 3.18 -17.38 -10.57
C ARG A 60 3.44 -16.60 -11.87
N LEU A 61 3.80 -17.29 -12.96
CA LEU A 61 3.98 -16.66 -14.26
C LEU A 61 2.68 -16.01 -14.75
N LEU A 62 1.54 -16.71 -14.63
CA LEU A 62 0.24 -16.15 -14.96
C LEU A 62 0.00 -14.83 -14.21
N ARG A 63 0.28 -14.79 -12.90
CA ARG A 63 0.08 -13.59 -12.07
C ARG A 63 1.02 -12.44 -12.43
N ILE A 64 2.27 -12.73 -12.76
CA ILE A 64 3.23 -11.73 -13.21
C ILE A 64 2.79 -11.14 -14.56
N MET A 65 2.44 -12.00 -15.52
CA MET A 65 2.05 -11.56 -16.86
C MET A 65 0.70 -10.82 -16.88
N THR A 66 -0.18 -11.10 -15.92
CA THR A 66 -1.46 -10.41 -15.76
C THR A 66 -1.39 -9.19 -14.84
N GLY A 67 -0.22 -8.87 -14.26
CA GLY A 67 -0.01 -7.72 -13.37
C GLY A 67 -0.47 -7.90 -11.92
N TYR A 68 -0.98 -9.07 -11.55
CA TYR A 68 -1.51 -9.35 -10.20
C TYR A 68 -0.43 -9.42 -9.13
N GLU A 69 0.81 -9.70 -9.49
CA GLU A 69 1.96 -9.57 -8.60
C GLU A 69 3.02 -8.73 -9.30
N LEU A 70 3.36 -7.60 -8.68
CA LEU A 70 4.45 -6.75 -9.11
C LEU A 70 5.78 -7.36 -8.58
N PRO A 71 6.82 -7.49 -9.42
CA PRO A 71 8.11 -8.01 -8.97
C PRO A 71 8.87 -7.01 -8.09
N GLY A 72 9.75 -7.50 -7.20
CA GLY A 72 10.64 -6.67 -6.36
C GLY A 72 10.06 -6.31 -5.00
N ASP A 73 10.31 -5.08 -4.55
CA ASP A 73 9.86 -4.54 -3.24
C ASP A 73 8.33 -4.36 -3.13
N TRP A 74 7.61 -4.63 -4.21
CA TRP A 74 6.15 -4.58 -4.32
C TRP A 74 5.44 -5.79 -3.69
N LYS A 75 6.04 -6.40 -2.68
CA LYS A 75 5.48 -7.60 -2.04
C LYS A 75 4.12 -7.29 -1.40
N GLY A 76 3.08 -8.01 -1.84
CA GLY A 76 1.71 -7.82 -1.37
C GLY A 76 0.94 -6.72 -2.13
N TRP A 77 1.59 -6.00 -3.04
CA TRP A 77 0.91 -5.11 -3.96
C TRP A 77 0.37 -5.88 -5.16
N MET A 78 -0.82 -5.52 -5.61
CA MET A 78 -1.47 -6.17 -6.75
C MET A 78 -1.95 -5.11 -7.74
N LEU A 79 -1.71 -5.29 -9.04
CA LEU A 79 -2.36 -4.49 -10.07
C LEU A 79 -3.57 -5.25 -10.60
N LEU A 80 -4.78 -4.73 -10.37
CA LEU A 80 -6.04 -5.36 -10.78
C LEU A 80 -6.91 -4.35 -11.53
N ARG A 81 -7.32 -4.66 -12.76
CA ARG A 81 -8.29 -3.85 -13.53
C ARG A 81 -7.92 -2.36 -13.58
N ASN A 82 -6.65 -2.04 -13.84
CA ASN A 82 -6.10 -0.68 -13.85
C ASN A 82 -6.15 0.05 -12.50
N LYS A 83 -6.18 -0.70 -11.40
CA LYS A 83 -6.08 -0.18 -10.03
C LYS A 83 -4.92 -0.84 -9.31
N LEU A 84 -4.18 -0.06 -8.54
CA LEU A 84 -3.11 -0.54 -7.69
C LEU A 84 -3.68 -0.82 -6.30
N ILE A 85 -3.57 -2.06 -5.83
CA ILE A 85 -4.05 -2.49 -4.52
C ILE A 85 -2.85 -2.64 -3.60
N SER A 86 -2.86 -1.92 -2.48
CA SER A 86 -1.87 -2.08 -1.41
C SER A 86 -2.04 -3.40 -0.65
N PRO A 87 -1.00 -3.86 0.06
CA PRO A 87 -1.10 -5.00 0.97
C PRO A 87 -2.19 -4.85 2.04
N GLU A 88 -2.54 -3.61 2.39
CA GLU A 88 -3.61 -3.27 3.35
C GLU A 88 -5.02 -3.36 2.73
N GLY A 89 -5.14 -3.64 1.43
CA GLY A 89 -6.41 -3.69 0.71
C GLY A 89 -6.90 -2.33 0.19
N LYS A 90 -6.17 -1.24 0.42
CA LYS A 90 -6.52 0.07 -0.18
C LYS A 90 -6.27 0.04 -1.67
N THR A 91 -7.22 0.57 -2.43
CA THR A 91 -7.19 0.60 -3.89
C THR A 91 -6.90 2.01 -4.37
N PHE A 92 -5.97 2.16 -5.31
CA PHE A 92 -5.55 3.42 -5.91
C PHE A 92 -5.82 3.40 -7.41
N THR A 93 -6.56 4.38 -7.91
CA THR A 93 -6.69 4.63 -9.35
C THR A 93 -5.61 5.60 -9.82
N PRO A 94 -5.29 5.65 -11.13
CA PRO A 94 -4.34 6.65 -11.65
C PRO A 94 -4.73 8.10 -11.30
N GLY A 95 -6.03 8.38 -11.21
CA GLY A 95 -6.54 9.69 -10.78
C GLY A 95 -6.26 10.01 -9.31
N ASP A 96 -6.27 9.01 -8.43
CA ASP A 96 -5.93 9.19 -7.01
C ASP A 96 -4.43 9.43 -6.80
N LEU A 97 -3.61 8.89 -7.71
CA LEU A 97 -2.16 9.02 -7.64
C LEU A 97 -1.66 10.37 -8.21
N TYR A 98 -2.42 11.00 -9.11
CA TYR A 98 -2.03 12.26 -9.76
C TYR A 98 -1.75 13.40 -8.77
N PRO A 99 -2.61 13.64 -7.76
CA PRO A 99 -2.41 14.71 -6.79
C PRO A 99 -1.34 14.40 -5.72
N LEU A 100 -0.87 13.15 -5.60
CA LEU A 100 0.10 12.78 -4.55
C LEU A 100 1.38 13.60 -4.65
N ASN A 101 1.87 13.86 -5.87
CA ASN A 101 3.08 14.65 -6.04
C ASN A 101 2.88 16.09 -5.52
N TRP A 102 1.72 16.68 -5.78
CA TRP A 102 1.38 18.03 -5.28
C TRP A 102 1.26 18.06 -3.75
N MET A 103 0.69 17.03 -3.14
CA MET A 103 0.63 16.93 -1.67
C MET A 103 2.02 16.79 -1.06
N ILE A 104 2.88 15.95 -1.65
CA ILE A 104 4.27 15.77 -1.21
C ILE A 104 5.04 17.09 -1.35
N ASP A 105 4.88 17.80 -2.47
CA ASP A 105 5.56 19.08 -2.70
C ASP A 105 5.07 20.17 -1.74
N LYS A 106 3.76 20.25 -1.47
CA LYS A 106 3.21 21.16 -0.44
C LYS A 106 3.76 20.85 0.95
N ALA A 107 3.83 19.57 1.33
CA ALA A 107 4.41 19.15 2.61
C ALA A 107 5.90 19.53 2.70
N ARG A 108 6.67 19.29 1.63
CA ARG A 108 8.09 19.69 1.55
C ARG A 108 8.27 21.20 1.64
N MET A 109 7.40 21.99 1.00
CA MET A 109 7.43 23.44 1.10
C MET A 109 7.11 23.92 2.52
N TRP A 110 6.09 23.34 3.15
CA TRP A 110 5.75 23.63 4.54
C TRP A 110 6.90 23.32 5.49
N ASP A 111 7.54 22.16 5.36
CA ASP A 111 8.70 21.78 6.18
C ASP A 111 9.87 22.77 6.05
N LYS A 112 10.15 23.24 4.83
CA LYS A 112 11.21 24.24 4.59
C LYS A 112 10.87 25.56 5.27
N GLU A 113 9.63 26.02 5.11
CA GLU A 113 9.18 27.28 5.70
C GLU A 113 9.12 27.21 7.23
N TYR A 114 8.66 26.09 7.78
CA TYR A 114 8.65 25.83 9.22
C TYR A 114 10.07 25.90 9.81
N ARG A 115 11.05 25.22 9.20
CA ARG A 115 12.45 25.28 9.64
C ARG A 115 13.03 26.69 9.56
N ARG A 116 12.70 27.45 8.51
CA ARG A 116 13.12 28.85 8.37
C ARG A 116 12.58 29.71 9.51
N ARG A 117 11.30 29.58 9.86
CA ARG A 117 10.65 30.36 10.94
C ARG A 117 11.19 30.01 12.33
N VAL A 118 11.43 28.74 12.59
CA VAL A 118 12.05 28.28 13.86
C VAL A 118 13.47 28.81 13.98
N SER A 119 14.28 28.74 12.92
CA SER A 119 15.68 29.22 12.94
C SER A 119 15.83 30.74 13.00
N SER A 120 14.85 31.50 12.52
CA SER A 120 14.84 32.98 12.57
C SER A 120 14.34 33.55 13.90
N GLY A 121 14.06 32.70 14.90
CA GLY A 121 13.61 33.15 16.23
C GLY A 121 12.21 33.80 16.24
N SER A 122 11.49 33.75 15.11
CA SER A 122 10.11 34.22 15.00
C SER A 122 9.15 33.20 15.62
N THR A 123 9.28 33.00 16.93
CA THR A 123 8.43 32.11 17.72
C THR A 123 7.07 32.75 17.92
N ALA A 124 6.15 32.47 17.00
CA ALA A 124 4.74 32.32 17.34
C ALA A 124 4.37 30.86 17.07
N LEU A 125 4.75 30.00 18.03
CA LEU A 125 4.32 28.60 18.06
C LEU A 125 2.83 28.57 18.43
N VAL A 126 1.97 28.62 17.42
CA VAL A 126 0.69 27.91 17.50
C VAL A 126 0.36 27.35 16.12
N PRO A 127 0.21 26.03 15.95
CA PRO A 127 -0.18 25.42 14.67
C PRO A 127 -1.63 25.75 14.27
N PHE A 128 -2.35 26.48 15.12
CA PHE A 128 -3.77 26.74 15.01
C PHE A 128 -4.04 28.20 15.35
N ALA A 129 -3.99 29.06 14.34
CA ALA A 129 -4.49 30.43 14.46
C ALA A 129 -6.02 30.38 14.52
N LEU A 130 -6.57 30.26 15.73
CA LEU A 130 -8.00 30.44 15.99
C LEU A 130 -8.39 31.92 15.90
N PRO A 131 -9.65 32.23 15.58
CA PRO A 131 -10.09 33.60 15.33
C PRO A 131 -9.91 34.50 16.55
N GLY A 132 -9.79 35.79 16.24
CA GLY A 132 -9.40 36.91 17.09
C GLY A 132 -9.74 36.82 18.57
N ASN A 133 -8.78 37.27 19.38
CA ASN A 133 -8.85 37.75 20.77
C ASN A 133 -8.94 36.77 21.96
N ALA A 134 -9.14 35.46 21.77
CA ALA A 134 -9.32 34.54 22.90
C ALA A 134 -8.06 34.24 23.76
N TRP A 135 -6.86 34.58 23.30
CA TRP A 135 -5.57 34.17 23.94
C TRP A 135 -4.61 35.33 24.23
N ARG A 136 -5.09 36.57 24.28
CA ARG A 136 -4.24 37.73 24.58
C ARG A 136 -3.64 37.58 26.00
N GLY A 137 -2.33 37.40 26.11
CA GLY A 137 -1.60 37.20 27.39
C GLY A 137 -1.10 35.77 27.66
N TRP A 138 -1.46 34.79 26.82
CA TRP A 138 -0.94 33.42 26.94
C TRP A 138 0.45 33.31 26.33
N THR A 139 1.35 32.59 27.01
CA THR A 139 2.74 32.41 26.57
C THR A 139 3.08 30.93 26.47
N CYS A 140 3.92 30.55 25.50
CA CYS A 140 4.36 29.17 25.33
C CYS A 140 5.85 29.07 25.65
N HIS A 141 6.19 28.30 26.69
CA HIS A 141 7.57 28.07 27.11
C HIS A 141 7.85 26.55 27.07
N ASP A 142 8.88 26.12 26.35
CA ASP A 142 9.25 24.70 26.20
C ASP A 142 8.09 23.77 25.79
N GLY A 143 7.25 24.24 24.86
CA GLY A 143 6.15 23.44 24.32
C GLY A 143 4.95 23.26 25.27
N ARG A 144 4.93 23.97 26.41
CA ARG A 144 3.75 24.06 27.29
C ARG A 144 3.11 25.44 27.20
N LEU A 145 1.79 25.47 26.97
CA LEU A 145 1.00 26.69 27.07
C LEU A 145 0.84 27.08 28.55
N LEU A 146 1.22 28.30 28.88
CA LEU A 146 1.04 28.90 30.21
C LEU A 146 -0.11 29.91 30.15
N SER A 147 -1.08 29.69 31.04
CA SER A 147 -2.23 30.59 31.25
C SER A 147 -1.78 31.87 31.98
N PRO A 148 -2.21 33.06 31.55
CA PRO A 148 -1.91 34.31 32.25
C PRO A 148 -2.51 34.38 33.67
N ASP A 149 -3.58 33.62 33.94
CA ASP A 149 -4.33 33.67 35.21
C ASP A 149 -4.08 32.46 36.15
N GLY A 150 -3.14 31.57 35.82
CA GLY A 150 -2.78 30.41 36.66
C GLY A 150 -3.87 29.33 36.80
N MET A 151 -5.05 29.48 36.20
CA MET A 151 -6.09 28.45 36.20
C MET A 151 -5.96 27.48 35.02
N ASN A 152 -5.76 26.21 35.36
CA ASN A 152 -5.79 25.08 34.47
C ASN A 152 -7.27 24.75 34.15
N ARG A 153 -7.78 25.12 32.97
CA ARG A 153 -9.09 24.64 32.53
C ARG A 153 -8.90 23.45 31.59
N PRO A 154 -9.23 22.21 32.01
CA PRO A 154 -9.42 21.12 31.07
C PRO A 154 -10.83 21.20 30.50
N GLY A 155 -10.98 20.86 29.22
CA GLY A 155 -12.31 20.79 28.62
C GLY A 155 -12.29 20.68 27.11
N PHE A 156 -11.74 19.58 26.60
CA PHE A 156 -12.30 18.80 25.49
C PHE A 156 -11.97 17.33 25.73
#